data_AF-A0A955IL21-F1
#
_entry.id   AF-A0A955IL21-F1
#
_cell.length_a   1.000
_cell.length_b   1.000
_cell.length_c   1.000
_cell.angle_alpha   90.00
_cell.angle_beta   90.00
_cell.angle_gamma   90.00
#
_symmetry.space_group_name_H-M   'P 1'
#
loop_
_entity.id
_entity.type
_entity.pdbx_description
1 polymer ?
#
loop_
_entity_poly.entity_id
_entity_poly.type
_entity_poly.pdbx_seq_one_letter_code
_entity_poly.pdbx_strand_id
1 'polypeptide(L)'
;GVFDRSRPLPTGGHLDQADGTAWMAFFCGTMLSIALELAHHDRTYEDVASKFFEHFVAICDAMNSLGGTGLWDEDDGFYYDQLNVDGKPRPLRVRSLVGLIPLIAVEVLDGSHIDRLPGFRKRTQWFLRNRPDLARHISYLERRDVDRTHEHLLLAIPSRTRLERALAYMLDETEFLAPHGIRSLSRVHATHPYVFRTNGDEFRVDYVPGASTSGLFGGNSNWRGPIWFPVNYLLIEAVERYAHFYGDDFRIECPTGSGVARTLHEVADELRRRLSRLFLPDGAGRRPCHGDDGRYATDPHWKDLILFYEYFHGDHGTGIGANHQTGWTALVASCIGNLGRRGERVRQDAASGAR
;
A
#
# COMPACT_ATOMS: atom_id res chain seq x y z
N GLY A 1 -6.26 4.25 -15.29
CA GLY A 1 -6.92 3.03 -15.79
C GLY A 1 -6.80 2.91 -17.30
N VAL A 2 -7.20 1.75 -17.83
CA VAL A 2 -7.24 1.44 -19.27
C VAL A 2 -8.35 2.22 -19.98
N PHE A 3 -9.51 2.37 -19.32
CA PHE A 3 -10.71 3.01 -19.88
C PHE A 3 -11.05 4.32 -19.16
N ASP A 4 -11.75 5.23 -19.85
CA ASP A 4 -12.46 6.34 -19.23
C ASP A 4 -13.72 5.80 -18.55
N ARG A 5 -13.68 5.70 -17.21
CA ARG A 5 -14.75 5.12 -16.39
C ARG A 5 -15.98 6.03 -16.27
N SER A 6 -15.95 7.26 -16.80
CA SER A 6 -17.13 8.11 -16.91
C SER A 6 -18.05 7.72 -18.08
N ARG A 7 -17.62 6.77 -18.91
CA ARG A 7 -18.34 6.29 -20.09
C ARG A 7 -18.63 4.79 -19.96
N PRO A 8 -19.62 4.27 -20.70
CA PRO A 8 -19.84 2.83 -20.83
C PRO A 8 -18.57 2.11 -21.32
N LEU A 9 -18.34 0.89 -20.83
CA LEU A 9 -17.21 0.09 -21.25
C LEU A 9 -17.34 -0.29 -22.73
N PRO A 10 -16.24 -0.24 -23.50
CA PRO A 10 -16.28 -0.47 -24.94
C PRO A 10 -16.77 -1.88 -25.30
N THR A 11 -16.53 -2.86 -24.44
CA THR A 11 -16.96 -4.26 -24.61
C THR A 11 -18.38 -4.57 -24.15
N GLY A 12 -19.07 -3.62 -23.49
CA GLY A 12 -20.14 -3.98 -22.56
C GLY A 12 -19.61 -4.74 -21.33
N GLY A 13 -20.50 -5.08 -20.40
CA GLY A 13 -20.15 -5.77 -19.15
C GLY A 13 -19.84 -4.84 -17.98
N HIS A 14 -19.02 -5.32 -17.03
CA HIS A 14 -18.61 -4.56 -15.84
C HIS A 14 -17.13 -4.78 -15.49
N LEU A 15 -16.59 -3.90 -14.64
CA LEU A 15 -15.25 -4.00 -14.08
C LEU A 15 -15.32 -4.42 -12.61
N ASP A 16 -14.62 -5.48 -12.27
CA ASP A 16 -14.32 -5.86 -10.90
C ASP A 16 -12.98 -5.21 -10.52
N GLN A 17 -13.01 -4.34 -9.51
CA GLN A 17 -11.90 -3.44 -9.22
C GLN A 17 -11.11 -3.86 -7.99
N ALA A 18 -9.79 -4.01 -8.13
CA ALA A 18 -8.94 -4.43 -7.02
C ALA A 18 -8.82 -3.33 -5.96
N ASP A 19 -8.64 -2.08 -6.38
CA ASP A 19 -8.57 -0.94 -5.48
C ASP A 19 -9.90 -0.71 -4.74
N GLY A 20 -11.02 -0.67 -5.47
CA GLY A 20 -12.35 -0.47 -4.88
C GLY A 20 -12.70 -1.53 -3.84
N THR A 21 -12.40 -2.79 -4.13
CA THR A 21 -12.61 -3.91 -3.19
C THR A 21 -11.70 -3.79 -1.97
N ALA A 22 -10.42 -3.47 -2.18
CA ALA A 22 -9.46 -3.30 -1.09
C ALA A 22 -9.78 -2.12 -0.17
N TRP A 23 -10.28 -0.99 -0.70
CA TRP A 23 -10.73 0.14 0.11
C TRP A 23 -11.91 -0.23 1.01
N MET A 24 -12.82 -1.09 0.55
CA MET A 24 -13.92 -1.57 1.39
C MET A 24 -13.45 -2.50 2.50
N ALA A 25 -12.45 -3.34 2.23
CA ALA A 25 -11.80 -4.14 3.28
C ALA A 25 -11.04 -3.25 4.28
N PHE A 26 -10.27 -2.26 3.82
CA PHE A 26 -9.62 -1.27 4.68
C PHE A 26 -10.63 -0.55 5.58
N PHE A 27 -11.75 -0.08 5.01
CA PHE A 27 -12.85 0.52 5.76
C PHE A 27 -13.41 -0.44 6.83
N CYS A 28 -13.69 -1.69 6.48
CA CYS A 28 -14.19 -2.68 7.44
C CYS A 28 -13.18 -2.95 8.56
N GLY A 29 -11.89 -3.05 8.25
CA GLY A 29 -10.82 -3.22 9.24
C GLY A 29 -10.74 -2.04 10.20
N THR A 30 -10.78 -0.81 9.69
CA THR A 30 -10.79 0.40 10.52
C THR A 30 -12.03 0.46 11.42
N MET A 31 -13.21 0.18 10.87
CA MET A 31 -14.46 0.18 11.65
C MET A 31 -14.48 -0.93 12.71
N LEU A 32 -13.90 -2.09 12.41
CA LEU A 32 -13.69 -3.16 13.39
C LEU A 32 -12.80 -2.69 14.53
N SER A 33 -11.66 -2.06 14.22
CA SER A 33 -10.72 -1.53 15.22
C SER A 33 -11.40 -0.51 16.14
N ILE A 34 -12.15 0.45 15.56
CA ILE A 34 -12.94 1.43 16.32
C ILE A 34 -13.99 0.72 17.20
N ALA A 35 -14.72 -0.26 16.66
CA ALA A 35 -15.76 -0.96 17.42
C ALA A 35 -15.18 -1.78 18.59
N LEU A 36 -14.01 -2.41 18.42
CA LEU A 36 -13.32 -3.13 19.50
C LEU A 36 -12.87 -2.18 20.61
N GLU A 37 -12.35 -1.00 20.26
CA GLU A 37 -11.98 0.03 21.24
C GLU A 37 -13.20 0.50 22.05
N LEU A 38 -14.32 0.80 21.37
CA LEU A 38 -15.56 1.20 22.03
C LEU A 38 -16.16 0.08 22.90
N ALA A 39 -15.99 -1.18 22.48
CA ALA A 39 -16.50 -2.34 23.21
C ALA A 39 -15.85 -2.54 24.59
N HIS A 40 -14.67 -1.95 24.84
CA HIS A 40 -14.06 -1.91 26.16
C HIS A 40 -14.87 -1.07 27.17
N HIS A 41 -15.66 -0.12 26.69
CA HIS A 41 -16.50 0.74 27.53
C HIS A 41 -17.98 0.36 27.47
N ASP A 42 -18.46 -0.10 26.31
CA ASP A 42 -19.86 -0.49 26.09
C ASP A 42 -19.94 -1.77 25.24
N ARG A 43 -20.35 -2.88 25.87
CA ARG A 43 -20.43 -4.20 25.24
C ARG A 43 -21.40 -4.28 24.06
N THR A 44 -22.29 -3.31 23.86
CA THR A 44 -23.18 -3.30 22.68
C THR A 44 -22.39 -3.20 21.37
N TYR A 45 -21.18 -2.64 21.40
CA TYR A 45 -20.29 -2.57 20.23
C TYR A 45 -19.65 -3.91 19.86
N GLU A 46 -19.73 -4.96 20.70
CA GLU A 46 -19.23 -6.30 20.35
C GLU A 46 -19.94 -6.86 19.11
N ASP A 47 -21.25 -6.63 18.96
CA ASP A 47 -22.03 -7.04 17.79
C ASP A 47 -21.60 -6.29 16.52
N VAL A 48 -21.26 -5.00 16.67
CA VAL A 48 -20.76 -4.15 15.58
C VAL A 48 -19.38 -4.62 15.14
N ALA A 49 -18.49 -4.93 16.08
CA ALA A 49 -17.19 -5.51 15.80
C ALA A 49 -17.33 -6.84 15.04
N SER A 50 -18.20 -7.74 15.49
CA SER A 50 -18.44 -9.00 14.77
C SER A 50 -18.94 -8.80 13.36
N LYS A 51 -19.86 -7.85 13.13
CA LYS A 51 -20.34 -7.50 11.79
C LYS A 51 -19.19 -7.07 10.86
N PHE A 52 -18.33 -6.16 11.31
CA PHE A 52 -17.22 -5.67 10.47
C PHE A 52 -16.14 -6.73 10.25
N PHE A 53 -15.90 -7.60 11.23
CA PHE A 53 -15.06 -8.77 11.06
C PHE A 53 -15.61 -9.70 9.96
N GLU A 54 -16.89 -10.05 10.01
CA GLU A 54 -17.54 -10.92 9.01
C GLU A 54 -17.49 -10.28 7.60
N HIS A 55 -17.75 -8.98 7.51
CA HIS A 55 -17.65 -8.24 6.25
C HIS A 55 -16.22 -8.23 5.69
N PHE A 56 -15.22 -7.96 6.53
CA PHE A 56 -13.81 -7.97 6.12
C PHE A 56 -13.45 -9.31 5.49
N VAL A 57 -13.80 -10.40 6.16
CA VAL A 57 -13.47 -11.75 5.70
C VAL A 57 -14.20 -12.09 4.39
N ALA A 58 -15.47 -11.71 4.26
CA ALA A 58 -16.23 -11.90 3.02
C ALA A 58 -15.61 -11.13 1.84
N ILE A 59 -15.12 -9.91 2.08
CA ILE A 59 -14.43 -9.11 1.06
C ILE A 59 -13.10 -9.77 0.67
N CYS A 60 -12.30 -10.21 1.64
CA CYS A 60 -11.04 -10.92 1.36
C CYS A 60 -11.27 -12.18 0.52
N ASP A 61 -12.31 -12.98 0.84
CA ASP A 61 -12.63 -14.17 0.05
C ASP A 61 -13.09 -13.81 -1.36
N ALA A 62 -13.99 -12.83 -1.52
CA ALA A 62 -14.38 -12.35 -2.84
C ALA A 62 -13.16 -11.89 -3.65
N MET A 63 -12.27 -11.11 -3.04
CA MET A 63 -11.06 -10.62 -3.70
C MET A 63 -10.09 -11.74 -4.09
N ASN A 64 -10.07 -12.86 -3.37
CA ASN A 64 -9.12 -13.96 -3.56
C ASN A 64 -9.71 -15.21 -4.23
N SER A 65 -11.01 -15.28 -4.45
CA SER A 65 -11.69 -16.51 -4.91
C SER A 65 -12.84 -16.29 -5.90
N LEU A 66 -13.38 -15.08 -6.08
CA LEU A 66 -14.43 -14.81 -7.06
C LEU A 66 -13.97 -15.18 -8.48
N GLY A 67 -14.77 -15.96 -9.23
CA GLY A 67 -14.40 -16.39 -10.58
C GLY A 67 -13.23 -17.39 -10.66
N GLY A 68 -12.82 -17.99 -9.54
CA GLY A 68 -11.76 -19.01 -9.45
C GLY A 68 -10.56 -18.53 -8.65
N THR A 69 -9.89 -17.47 -9.12
CA THR A 69 -8.69 -16.91 -8.45
C THR A 69 -8.94 -15.54 -7.80
N GLY A 70 -10.15 -15.00 -7.91
CA GLY A 70 -10.44 -13.62 -7.52
C GLY A 70 -9.71 -12.63 -8.44
N LEU A 71 -9.31 -11.50 -7.88
CA LEU A 71 -8.54 -10.46 -8.54
C LEU A 71 -7.03 -10.72 -8.50
N TRP A 72 -6.60 -11.84 -7.92
CA TRP A 72 -5.22 -12.29 -7.92
C TRP A 72 -4.92 -13.10 -9.18
N ASP A 73 -3.87 -12.72 -9.91
CA ASP A 73 -3.33 -13.50 -11.02
C ASP A 73 -2.18 -14.36 -10.48
N GLU A 74 -2.37 -15.68 -10.49
CA GLU A 74 -1.43 -16.63 -9.89
C GLU A 74 -0.15 -16.77 -10.72
N ASP A 75 -0.20 -16.55 -12.02
CA ASP A 75 0.96 -16.61 -12.91
C ASP A 75 1.87 -15.40 -12.67
N ASP A 76 1.28 -14.21 -12.68
CA ASP A 76 2.01 -12.96 -12.46
C ASP A 76 2.39 -12.76 -10.98
N GLY A 77 1.55 -13.21 -10.05
CA GLY A 77 1.73 -12.96 -8.61
C GLY A 77 1.38 -11.54 -8.21
N PHE A 78 0.29 -11.01 -8.77
CA PHE A 78 -0.12 -9.63 -8.58
C PHE A 78 -1.64 -9.49 -8.65
N TYR A 79 -2.18 -8.44 -8.04
CA TYR A 79 -3.61 -8.11 -8.14
C TYR A 79 -3.89 -7.23 -9.34
N TYR A 80 -4.97 -7.52 -10.08
CA TYR A 80 -5.42 -6.74 -11.22
C TYR A 80 -6.93 -6.51 -11.18
N ASP A 81 -7.37 -5.40 -11.75
CA ASP A 81 -8.77 -5.24 -12.14
C ASP A 81 -9.15 -6.34 -13.15
N GLN A 82 -10.39 -6.80 -13.11
CA GLN A 82 -10.93 -7.73 -14.10
C GLN A 82 -12.03 -7.09 -14.90
N LEU A 83 -11.96 -7.28 -16.22
CA LEU A 83 -13.05 -6.97 -17.12
C LEU A 83 -13.89 -8.22 -17.31
N ASN A 84 -15.17 -8.14 -16.94
CA ASN A 84 -16.10 -9.24 -17.07
C ASN A 84 -17.08 -8.98 -18.21
N VAL A 85 -16.96 -9.77 -19.28
CA VAL A 85 -17.80 -9.71 -20.48
C VAL A 85 -18.42 -11.07 -20.69
N ASP A 86 -19.74 -11.15 -20.71
CA ASP A 86 -20.49 -12.41 -20.90
C ASP A 86 -20.07 -13.53 -19.93
N GLY A 87 -19.77 -13.17 -18.68
CA GLY A 87 -19.34 -14.11 -17.63
C GLY A 87 -17.89 -14.60 -17.78
N LYS A 88 -17.10 -14.02 -18.69
CA LYS A 88 -15.70 -14.37 -18.90
C LYS A 88 -14.80 -13.28 -18.28
N PRO A 89 -14.18 -13.54 -17.12
CA PRO A 89 -13.25 -12.60 -16.52
C PRO A 89 -11.96 -12.52 -17.35
N ARG A 90 -11.46 -11.31 -17.54
CA ARG A 90 -10.18 -11.02 -18.20
C ARG A 90 -9.36 -10.06 -17.34
N PRO A 91 -8.20 -10.46 -16.81
CA PRO A 91 -7.37 -9.56 -16.02
C PRO A 91 -6.81 -8.43 -16.89
N LEU A 92 -6.95 -7.21 -16.40
CA LEU A 92 -6.32 -6.02 -16.97
C LEU A 92 -4.93 -5.90 -16.36
N ARG A 93 -3.94 -6.56 -16.98
CA ARG A 93 -2.54 -6.70 -16.51
C ARG A 93 -1.74 -5.39 -16.56
N VAL A 94 -2.23 -4.38 -15.84
CA VAL A 94 -1.59 -3.09 -15.63
C VAL A 94 -1.00 -3.11 -14.23
N ARG A 95 0.33 -3.23 -14.13
CA ARG A 95 1.05 -3.17 -12.84
C ARG A 95 1.05 -1.73 -12.34
N SER A 96 0.00 -1.37 -11.62
CA SER A 96 -0.20 -0.05 -11.02
C SER A 96 -0.43 -0.15 -9.51
N LEU A 97 -0.48 0.99 -8.83
CA LEU A 97 -0.84 1.05 -7.41
C LEU A 97 -2.16 0.34 -7.11
N VAL A 98 -3.09 0.24 -8.06
CA VAL A 98 -4.33 -0.53 -7.91
C VAL A 98 -4.07 -1.95 -7.42
N GLY A 99 -3.01 -2.61 -7.92
CA GLY A 99 -2.63 -3.95 -7.47
C GLY A 99 -1.81 -4.00 -6.18
N LEU A 100 -1.37 -2.84 -5.66
CA LEU A 100 -0.69 -2.69 -4.37
C LEU A 100 -1.63 -2.21 -3.24
N ILE A 101 -2.75 -1.55 -3.56
CA ILE A 101 -3.78 -1.18 -2.56
C ILE A 101 -4.26 -2.37 -1.71
N PRO A 102 -4.34 -3.62 -2.19
CA PRO A 102 -4.73 -4.74 -1.34
C PRO A 102 -3.81 -4.96 -0.14
N LEU A 103 -2.55 -4.54 -0.23
CA LEU A 103 -1.58 -4.64 0.85
C LEU A 103 -1.90 -3.68 2.02
N ILE A 104 -2.63 -2.57 1.77
CA ILE A 104 -2.94 -1.61 2.83
C ILE A 104 -4.10 -2.05 3.73
N ALA A 105 -4.91 -3.00 3.29
CA ALA A 105 -6.00 -3.57 4.07
C ALA A 105 -5.45 -4.65 5.02
N VAL A 106 -4.85 -4.19 6.11
CA VAL A 106 -4.27 -5.04 7.15
C VAL A 106 -4.59 -4.50 8.54
N GLU A 107 -5.03 -5.38 9.44
CA GLU A 107 -5.27 -5.09 10.86
C GLU A 107 -4.67 -6.21 11.73
N VAL A 108 -4.09 -5.83 12.86
CA VAL A 108 -3.58 -6.76 13.87
C VAL A 108 -4.45 -6.63 15.11
N LEU A 109 -5.13 -7.71 15.49
CA LEU A 109 -5.97 -7.75 16.68
C LEU A 109 -5.21 -8.43 17.82
N ASP A 110 -5.16 -7.75 18.96
CA ASP A 110 -4.51 -8.25 20.18
C ASP A 110 -5.43 -9.26 20.90
N GLY A 111 -4.95 -10.48 21.12
CA GLY A 111 -5.70 -11.53 21.81
C GLY A 111 -6.11 -11.15 23.23
N SER A 112 -5.30 -10.37 23.94
CA SER A 112 -5.63 -9.87 25.28
C SER A 112 -6.81 -8.90 25.27
N HIS A 113 -6.99 -8.15 24.18
CA HIS A 113 -8.15 -7.28 24.00
C HIS A 113 -9.38 -8.13 23.64
N ILE A 114 -9.23 -9.11 22.76
CA ILE A 114 -10.29 -10.05 22.38
C ILE A 114 -10.77 -10.87 23.60
N ASP A 115 -9.86 -11.28 24.49
CA ASP A 115 -10.17 -12.02 25.71
C ASP A 115 -11.14 -11.30 26.65
N ARG A 116 -11.11 -9.97 26.63
CA ARG A 116 -12.01 -9.13 27.44
C ARG A 116 -13.40 -8.96 26.82
N LEU A 117 -13.60 -9.41 25.58
CA LEU A 117 -14.82 -9.26 24.79
C LEU A 117 -15.41 -10.65 24.45
N PRO A 118 -16.11 -11.30 25.40
CA PRO A 118 -16.52 -12.70 25.28
C PRO A 118 -17.55 -12.94 24.16
N GLY A 119 -18.40 -11.97 23.85
CA GLY A 119 -19.37 -12.04 22.75
C GLY A 119 -18.67 -12.03 21.40
N PHE A 120 -17.74 -11.09 21.21
CA PHE A 120 -16.89 -11.03 20.01
C PHE A 120 -16.04 -12.31 19.87
N ARG A 121 -15.32 -12.72 20.93
CA ARG A 121 -14.51 -13.95 20.93
C ARG A 121 -15.34 -15.18 20.53
N LYS A 122 -16.54 -15.34 21.09
CA LYS A 122 -17.43 -16.46 20.77
C LYS A 122 -17.82 -16.45 19.29
N ARG A 123 -18.18 -15.29 18.72
CA ARG A 123 -18.54 -15.17 17.30
C ARG A 123 -17.35 -15.43 16.39
N THR A 124 -16.20 -14.84 16.66
CA THR A 124 -14.96 -15.07 15.89
C THR A 124 -14.59 -16.55 15.87
N GLN A 125 -14.60 -17.21 17.02
CA GLN A 125 -14.34 -18.65 17.10
C GLN A 125 -15.40 -19.50 16.41
N TRP A 126 -16.68 -19.13 16.52
CA TRP A 126 -17.75 -19.81 15.80
C TRP A 126 -17.54 -19.68 14.29
N PHE A 127 -17.21 -18.48 13.81
CA PHE A 127 -16.96 -18.22 12.40
C PHE A 127 -15.77 -19.03 11.89
N LEU A 128 -14.63 -19.00 12.58
CA LEU A 128 -13.44 -19.78 12.20
C LEU A 128 -13.73 -21.29 12.11
N ARG A 129 -14.54 -21.84 13.02
CA ARG A 129 -14.90 -23.26 13.01
C ARG A 129 -15.93 -23.64 11.94
N ASN A 130 -16.89 -22.77 11.66
CA ASN A 130 -18.02 -23.09 10.79
C ASN A 130 -17.84 -22.60 9.34
N ARG A 131 -16.89 -21.69 9.10
CA ARG A 131 -16.52 -21.16 7.77
C ARG A 131 -15.04 -21.38 7.47
N PRO A 132 -14.54 -22.64 7.48
CA PRO A 132 -13.14 -22.93 7.17
C PRO A 132 -12.75 -22.53 5.75
N ASP A 133 -13.73 -22.49 4.83
CA ASP A 133 -13.60 -21.97 3.47
C ASP A 133 -13.15 -20.51 3.43
N LEU A 134 -13.61 -19.70 4.37
CA LEU A 134 -13.25 -18.28 4.50
C LEU A 134 -12.07 -18.07 5.45
N ALA A 135 -11.93 -18.93 6.46
CA ALA A 135 -10.88 -18.84 7.47
C ALA A 135 -9.46 -18.96 6.88
N ARG A 136 -9.29 -19.59 5.71
CA ARG A 136 -7.99 -19.67 5.00
C ARG A 136 -7.40 -18.29 4.63
N HIS A 137 -8.24 -17.26 4.54
CA HIS A 137 -7.82 -15.88 4.26
C HIS A 137 -7.48 -15.10 5.53
N ILE A 138 -7.80 -15.67 6.69
CA ILE A 138 -7.41 -15.14 7.99
C ILE A 138 -6.11 -15.84 8.36
N SER A 139 -5.01 -15.07 8.42
CA SER A 139 -3.78 -15.61 8.98
C SER A 139 -3.92 -15.69 10.50
N TYR A 140 -4.50 -16.79 10.98
CA TYR A 140 -4.47 -17.20 12.38
C TYR A 140 -3.07 -17.75 12.68
N LEU A 141 -2.09 -16.87 12.84
CA LEU A 141 -0.74 -17.28 13.21
C LEU A 141 -0.61 -17.12 14.72
N GLU A 142 -0.75 -18.25 15.42
CA GLU A 142 -0.29 -18.43 16.80
C GLU A 142 1.21 -18.15 16.85
N ARG A 143 1.59 -16.88 17.00
CA ARG A 143 2.93 -16.57 17.49
C ARG A 143 2.88 -16.71 19.02
N ARG A 144 3.13 -17.94 19.49
CA ARG A 144 3.68 -18.16 20.83
C ARG A 144 5.11 -17.64 20.80
N ASP A 145 5.27 -16.33 20.89
CA ASP A 145 6.55 -15.79 21.31
C ASP A 145 6.77 -16.30 22.74
N VAL A 146 7.94 -16.85 23.02
CA VAL A 146 8.28 -17.42 24.34
C VAL A 146 8.17 -16.35 25.45
N ASP A 147 8.14 -15.07 25.05
CA ASP A 147 7.97 -13.89 25.90
C ASP A 147 6.64 -13.14 25.74
N ARG A 148 5.74 -13.51 24.81
CA ARG A 148 4.41 -12.89 24.64
C ARG A 148 3.31 -13.85 25.06
N THR A 149 2.62 -13.50 26.14
CA THR A 149 1.59 -14.33 26.79
C THR A 149 0.27 -14.45 26.02
N HIS A 150 0.11 -13.76 24.87
CA HIS A 150 -1.18 -13.67 24.15
C HIS A 150 -1.01 -13.81 22.63
N GLU A 151 -2.01 -14.45 22.00
CA GLU A 151 -2.07 -14.69 20.55
C GLU A 151 -2.47 -13.40 19.80
N HIS A 152 -1.84 -13.12 18.65
CA HIS A 152 -2.28 -12.04 17.75
C HIS A 152 -3.04 -12.62 16.55
N LEU A 153 -4.06 -11.90 16.07
CA LEU A 153 -4.79 -12.26 14.86
C LEU A 153 -4.48 -11.26 13.75
N LEU A 154 -4.02 -11.75 12.59
CA LEU A 154 -3.81 -10.92 11.40
C LEU A 154 -5.01 -11.03 10.47
N LEU A 155 -5.65 -9.89 10.23
CA LEU A 155 -6.62 -9.69 9.17
C LEU A 155 -5.91 -8.99 8.02
N ALA A 156 -5.77 -9.67 6.89
CA ALA A 156 -5.15 -9.10 5.69
C ALA A 156 -5.81 -9.68 4.45
N ILE A 157 -5.83 -8.90 3.35
CA ILE A 157 -6.26 -9.43 2.05
C ILE A 157 -5.26 -10.46 1.51
N PRO A 158 -3.95 -10.14 1.37
CA PRO A 158 -2.99 -11.14 0.90
C PRO A 158 -2.66 -12.16 1.99
N SER A 159 -2.54 -13.42 1.58
CA SER A 159 -1.80 -14.41 2.37
C SER A 159 -0.32 -14.02 2.44
N ARG A 160 0.45 -14.63 3.36
CA ARG A 160 1.90 -14.40 3.46
C ARG A 160 2.62 -14.57 2.13
N THR A 161 2.35 -15.66 1.40
CA THR A 161 2.97 -15.93 0.10
C THR A 161 2.60 -14.87 -0.95
N ARG A 162 1.34 -14.42 -0.97
CA ARG A 162 0.91 -13.35 -1.89
C ARG A 162 1.54 -12.00 -1.52
N LEU A 163 1.66 -11.71 -0.23
CA LEU A 163 2.36 -10.53 0.28
C LEU A 163 3.82 -10.54 -0.16
N GLU A 164 4.53 -11.66 0.01
CA GLU A 164 5.92 -11.83 -0.45
C GLU A 164 6.07 -11.54 -1.95
N ARG A 165 5.19 -12.10 -2.79
CA ARG A 165 5.21 -11.88 -4.26
C ARG A 165 4.89 -10.43 -4.64
N ALA A 166 3.89 -9.81 -4.02
CA ALA A 166 3.52 -8.43 -4.29
C ALA A 166 4.61 -7.43 -3.82
N LEU A 167 5.23 -7.69 -2.66
CA LEU A 167 6.35 -6.89 -2.16
C LEU A 167 7.56 -7.00 -3.08
N ALA A 168 7.82 -8.16 -3.69
CA ALA A 168 8.92 -8.29 -4.66
C ALA A 168 8.76 -7.32 -5.85
N TYR A 169 7.53 -7.11 -6.36
CA TYR A 169 7.29 -6.07 -7.36
C TYR A 169 7.42 -4.66 -6.78
N MET A 170 6.83 -4.42 -5.60
CA MET A 170 6.84 -3.09 -4.97
C MET A 170 8.27 -2.59 -4.68
N LEU A 171 9.18 -3.50 -4.33
CA LEU A 171 10.55 -3.21 -3.91
C LEU A 171 11.59 -3.35 -5.03
N ASP A 172 11.17 -3.62 -6.27
CA ASP A 172 12.04 -3.67 -7.45
C ASP A 172 12.21 -2.28 -8.09
N GLU A 173 13.45 -1.85 -8.27
CA GLU A 173 13.77 -0.53 -8.82
C GLU A 173 13.48 -0.39 -10.33
N THR A 174 13.40 -1.52 -11.03
CA THR A 174 12.97 -1.61 -12.43
C THR A 174 11.46 -1.59 -12.60
N GLU A 175 10.71 -1.78 -11.50
CA GLU A 175 9.25 -1.74 -11.45
C GLU A 175 8.78 -0.50 -10.65
N PHE A 176 8.44 -0.68 -9.37
CA PHE A 176 7.77 0.34 -8.56
C PHE A 176 8.70 1.18 -7.69
N LEU A 177 9.84 0.64 -7.23
CA LEU A 177 10.71 1.32 -6.25
C LEU A 177 11.55 2.41 -6.92
N ALA A 178 11.11 3.65 -6.86
CA ALA A 178 11.87 4.80 -7.31
C ALA A 178 12.87 5.29 -6.26
N PRO A 179 13.86 6.12 -6.62
CA PRO A 179 14.75 6.79 -5.66
C PRO A 179 14.03 7.60 -4.58
N HIS A 180 12.77 7.97 -4.84
CA HIS A 180 11.98 8.91 -4.04
C HIS A 180 10.67 8.34 -3.48
N GLY A 181 10.41 7.03 -3.64
CA GLY A 181 9.19 6.37 -3.15
C GLY A 181 8.69 5.28 -4.10
N ILE A 182 7.43 4.88 -3.94
CA ILE A 182 6.72 3.93 -4.80
C ILE A 182 6.01 4.70 -5.92
N ARG A 183 6.27 4.30 -7.17
CA ARG A 183 5.64 4.85 -8.38
C ARG A 183 4.16 4.47 -8.46
N SER A 184 3.34 5.32 -9.06
CA SER A 184 1.91 5.02 -9.27
C SER A 184 1.65 3.92 -10.32
N LEU A 185 2.60 3.73 -11.23
CA LEU A 185 2.62 2.70 -12.26
C LEU A 185 4.03 2.14 -12.35
N SER A 186 4.15 0.83 -12.54
CA SER A 186 5.45 0.20 -12.75
C SER A 186 6.16 0.80 -13.96
N ARG A 187 7.47 1.00 -13.80
CA ARG A 187 8.38 1.44 -14.86
C ARG A 187 8.54 0.42 -15.98
N VAL A 188 8.15 -0.86 -15.78
CA VAL A 188 8.14 -1.87 -16.85
C VAL A 188 7.29 -1.42 -18.05
N HIS A 189 6.24 -0.63 -17.81
CA HIS A 189 5.38 -0.09 -18.84
C HIS A 189 6.01 1.02 -19.69
N ALA A 190 7.24 1.43 -19.40
CA ALA A 190 8.03 2.29 -20.28
C ALA A 190 8.50 1.55 -21.54
N THR A 191 8.82 0.27 -21.41
CA THR A 191 9.26 -0.60 -22.52
C THR A 191 8.17 -1.59 -22.94
N HIS A 192 7.28 -1.97 -22.02
CA HIS A 192 6.17 -2.92 -22.24
C HIS A 192 4.83 -2.28 -21.86
N PRO A 193 4.36 -1.28 -22.63
CA PRO A 193 3.08 -0.62 -22.39
C PRO A 193 1.94 -1.64 -22.41
N TYR A 194 0.95 -1.48 -21.53
CA TYR A 194 -0.24 -2.33 -21.59
C TYR A 194 -1.16 -1.84 -22.71
N VAL A 195 -1.56 -2.76 -23.59
CA VAL A 195 -2.42 -2.49 -24.74
C VAL A 195 -3.61 -3.45 -24.73
N PHE A 196 -4.81 -2.89 -24.72
CA PHE A 196 -6.07 -3.62 -24.82
C PHE A 196 -6.79 -3.23 -26.12
N ARG A 197 -7.06 -4.21 -26.98
CA ARG A 197 -7.74 -3.98 -28.28
C ARG A 197 -9.12 -4.60 -28.26
N THR A 198 -10.13 -3.82 -28.62
CA THR A 198 -11.52 -4.27 -28.73
C THR A 198 -12.29 -3.40 -29.72
N ASN A 199 -13.25 -3.98 -30.45
CA ASN A 199 -14.16 -3.26 -31.35
C ASN A 199 -13.47 -2.32 -32.36
N GLY A 200 -12.24 -2.63 -32.76
CA GLY A 200 -11.44 -1.79 -33.68
C GLY A 200 -10.65 -0.67 -32.99
N ASP A 201 -10.86 -0.44 -31.69
CA ASP A 201 -10.17 0.56 -30.89
C ASP A 201 -8.97 -0.03 -30.12
N GLU A 202 -7.97 0.82 -29.87
CA GLU A 202 -6.81 0.51 -29.04
C GLU A 202 -6.81 1.39 -27.77
N PHE A 203 -6.81 0.74 -26.60
CA PHE A 203 -6.68 1.38 -25.30
C PHE A 203 -5.30 1.09 -24.73
N ARG A 204 -4.55 2.16 -24.42
CA ARG A 204 -3.13 2.06 -24.06
C ARG A 204 -2.81 2.73 -22.74
N VAL A 205 -1.97 2.05 -21.94
CA VAL A 205 -1.41 2.56 -20.70
C VAL A 205 0.11 2.58 -20.80
N ASP A 206 0.65 3.78 -21.00
CA ASP A 206 2.08 4.08 -20.98
C ASP A 206 2.55 4.46 -19.58
N TYR A 207 3.84 4.23 -19.31
CA TYR A 207 4.54 4.86 -18.19
C TYR A 207 4.85 6.32 -18.50
N VAL A 208 4.21 7.21 -17.75
CA VAL A 208 4.33 8.66 -17.82
C VAL A 208 4.74 9.14 -16.44
N PRO A 209 6.04 9.26 -16.13
CA PRO A 209 6.50 9.53 -14.77
C PRO A 209 6.28 10.97 -14.31
N GLY A 210 5.97 11.89 -15.22
CA GLY A 210 5.81 13.33 -14.95
C GLY A 210 4.37 13.83 -15.09
N ALA A 211 4.18 15.01 -15.69
CA ALA A 211 2.86 15.54 -16.00
C ALA A 211 2.12 14.64 -17.00
N SER A 212 0.78 14.62 -16.95
CA SER A 212 -0.01 13.83 -17.90
C SER A 212 0.26 14.26 -19.34
N THR A 213 0.38 13.29 -20.24
CA THR A 213 0.50 13.50 -21.69
C THR A 213 -0.85 13.41 -22.42
N SER A 214 -1.95 13.25 -21.68
CA SER A 214 -3.30 13.13 -22.24
C SER A 214 -4.32 13.97 -21.47
N GLY A 215 -5.41 14.35 -22.12
CA GLY A 215 -6.53 15.08 -21.50
C GLY A 215 -7.44 14.21 -20.62
N LEU A 216 -7.17 12.91 -20.51
CA LEU A 216 -7.92 12.03 -19.59
C LEU A 216 -7.81 12.56 -18.16
N PHE A 217 -8.93 12.58 -17.43
CA PHE A 217 -9.02 13.06 -16.05
C PHE A 217 -8.59 14.53 -15.86
N GLY A 218 -8.82 15.38 -16.87
CA GLY A 218 -8.60 16.82 -16.77
C GLY A 218 -7.15 17.26 -16.99
N GLY A 219 -6.24 16.35 -17.38
CA GLY A 219 -4.88 16.66 -17.84
C GLY A 219 -3.87 17.11 -16.77
N ASN A 220 -4.33 17.56 -15.59
CA ASN A 220 -3.45 18.07 -14.53
C ASN A 220 -2.98 17.00 -13.52
N SER A 221 -3.74 15.91 -13.36
CA SER A 221 -3.44 14.82 -12.43
C SER A 221 -2.96 13.58 -13.19
N ASN A 222 -1.89 12.93 -12.70
CA ASN A 222 -1.33 11.76 -13.35
C ASN A 222 -0.98 10.63 -12.36
N TRP A 223 -1.54 9.46 -12.62
CA TRP A 223 -1.33 8.22 -11.84
C TRP A 223 -0.62 7.12 -12.66
N ARG A 224 0.04 7.50 -13.77
CA ARG A 224 0.74 6.58 -14.68
C ARG A 224 2.26 6.57 -14.47
N GLY A 225 2.72 6.74 -13.24
CA GLY A 225 4.16 6.73 -12.92
C GLY A 225 4.59 7.64 -11.77
N PRO A 226 4.01 8.83 -11.56
CA PRO A 226 4.45 9.72 -10.50
C PRO A 226 4.29 9.12 -9.10
N ILE A 227 5.02 9.68 -8.14
CA ILE A 227 4.99 9.32 -6.72
C ILE A 227 3.99 10.21 -5.99
N TRP A 228 3.11 9.58 -5.23
CA TRP A 228 2.06 10.23 -4.45
C TRP A 228 2.22 9.90 -2.97
N PHE A 229 2.28 10.94 -2.13
CA PHE A 229 2.45 10.81 -0.68
C PHE A 229 1.37 9.98 0.02
N PRO A 230 0.05 10.15 -0.24
CA PRO A 230 -0.99 9.42 0.49
C PRO A 230 -0.79 7.91 0.42
N VAL A 231 -0.65 7.37 -0.79
CA VAL A 231 -0.57 5.92 -0.99
C VAL A 231 0.77 5.38 -0.51
N ASN A 232 1.86 6.10 -0.73
CA ASN A 232 3.17 5.75 -0.17
C ASN A 232 3.14 5.65 1.35
N TYR A 233 2.49 6.62 2.01
CA TYR A 233 2.37 6.64 3.46
C TYR A 233 1.53 5.46 3.97
N LEU A 234 0.38 5.18 3.34
CA LEU A 234 -0.45 4.03 3.70
C LEU A 234 0.27 2.69 3.49
N LEU A 235 1.06 2.55 2.41
CA LEU A 235 1.91 1.38 2.20
C LEU A 235 2.95 1.23 3.31
N ILE A 236 3.59 2.32 3.73
CA ILE A 236 4.53 2.31 4.86
C ILE A 236 3.85 1.83 6.14
N GLU A 237 2.67 2.38 6.48
CA GLU A 237 1.95 1.94 7.68
C GLU A 237 1.52 0.48 7.58
N ALA A 238 1.13 0.01 6.40
CA ALA A 238 0.80 -1.39 6.18
C ALA A 238 2.00 -2.31 6.38
N VAL A 239 3.15 -1.97 5.81
CA VAL A 239 4.42 -2.69 6.03
C VAL A 239 4.77 -2.73 7.51
N GLU A 240 4.51 -1.66 8.27
CA GLU A 240 4.72 -1.66 9.73
C GLU A 240 3.74 -2.56 10.49
N ARG A 241 2.47 -2.61 10.10
CA ARG A 241 1.49 -3.55 10.68
C ARG A 241 1.92 -5.00 10.43
N TYR A 242 2.38 -5.30 9.22
CA TYR A 242 2.96 -6.62 8.92
C TYR A 242 4.24 -6.87 9.72
N ALA A 243 5.11 -5.88 9.88
CA ALA A 243 6.31 -5.99 10.72
C ALA A 243 5.96 -6.27 12.18
N HIS A 244 4.93 -5.62 12.72
CA HIS A 244 4.46 -5.85 14.08
C HIS A 244 3.99 -7.30 14.29
N PHE A 245 3.28 -7.85 13.30
CA PHE A 245 2.77 -9.22 13.35
C PHE A 245 3.86 -10.28 13.14
N TYR A 246 4.61 -10.19 12.03
CA TYR A 246 5.60 -11.18 11.64
C TYR A 246 6.96 -11.01 12.33
N GLY A 247 7.22 -9.86 12.96
CA GLY A 247 8.51 -9.50 13.55
C GLY A 247 9.68 -9.67 12.58
N ASP A 248 10.85 -10.00 13.13
CA ASP A 248 12.10 -10.04 12.38
C ASP A 248 12.30 -11.33 11.55
N ASP A 249 11.42 -12.32 11.72
CA ASP A 249 11.46 -13.60 10.99
C ASP A 249 11.06 -13.43 9.52
N PHE A 250 10.20 -12.45 9.22
CA PHE A 250 9.89 -12.10 7.84
C PHE A 250 10.93 -11.12 7.33
N ARG A 251 11.84 -11.67 6.52
CA ARG A 251 12.80 -10.90 5.74
C ARG A 251 12.49 -10.99 4.25
N ILE A 252 12.66 -9.88 3.56
CA ILE A 252 12.49 -9.77 2.10
C ILE A 252 13.61 -8.93 1.50
N GLU A 253 13.98 -9.25 0.28
CA GLU A 253 15.01 -8.51 -0.44
C GLU A 253 14.56 -7.06 -0.70
N CYS A 254 15.39 -6.08 -0.34
CA CYS A 254 15.06 -4.67 -0.52
C CYS A 254 16.34 -3.82 -0.73
N PRO A 255 16.57 -3.33 -1.96
CA PRO A 255 15.74 -3.53 -3.16
C PRO A 255 15.69 -4.98 -3.66
N THR A 256 14.65 -5.36 -4.37
CA THR A 256 14.57 -6.67 -5.04
C THR A 256 15.71 -6.81 -6.06
N GLY A 257 16.35 -7.99 -6.10
CA GLY A 257 17.56 -8.26 -6.89
C GLY A 257 18.89 -7.74 -6.30
N SER A 258 18.90 -7.12 -5.11
CA SER A 258 20.12 -6.60 -4.47
C SER A 258 20.97 -7.62 -3.69
N GLY A 259 20.45 -8.81 -3.40
CA GLY A 259 20.97 -9.80 -2.47
C GLY A 259 20.80 -9.44 -0.99
N VAL A 260 20.22 -8.28 -0.66
CA VAL A 260 20.14 -7.76 0.71
C VAL A 260 18.75 -8.00 1.30
N ALA A 261 18.64 -9.00 2.17
CA ALA A 261 17.41 -9.29 2.91
C ALA A 261 17.23 -8.33 4.10
N ARG A 262 16.10 -7.63 4.13
CA ARG A 262 15.69 -6.67 5.16
C ARG A 262 14.47 -7.16 5.91
N THR A 263 14.35 -6.84 7.20
CA THR A 263 13.06 -6.99 7.91
C THR A 263 12.05 -5.99 7.37
N LEU A 264 10.76 -6.24 7.57
CA LEU A 264 9.71 -5.30 7.15
C LEU A 264 9.85 -3.93 7.84
N HIS A 265 10.40 -3.89 9.06
CA HIS A 265 10.70 -2.65 9.77
C HIS A 265 11.76 -1.80 9.04
N GLU A 266 12.80 -2.45 8.51
CA GLU A 266 13.86 -1.82 7.72
C GLU A 266 13.36 -1.39 6.33
N VAL A 267 12.44 -2.16 5.73
CA VAL A 267 11.75 -1.79 4.47
C VAL A 267 10.94 -0.51 4.66
N ALA A 268 10.14 -0.41 5.73
CA ALA A 268 9.39 0.81 6.04
C ALA A 268 10.31 2.05 6.16
N ASP A 269 11.48 1.88 6.79
CA ASP A 269 12.48 2.96 6.90
C ASP A 269 13.15 3.30 5.58
N GLU A 270 13.41 2.32 4.72
CA GLU A 270 13.90 2.58 3.36
C GLU A 270 12.93 3.47 2.59
N LEU A 271 11.64 3.14 2.62
CA LEU A 271 10.59 3.93 1.96
C LEU A 271 10.50 5.35 2.54
N ARG A 272 10.52 5.50 3.88
CA ARG A 272 10.58 6.82 4.53
C ARG A 272 11.80 7.63 4.11
N ARG A 273 12.97 6.99 4.04
CA ARG A 273 14.22 7.65 3.63
C ARG A 273 14.11 8.14 2.19
N ARG A 274 13.58 7.32 1.28
CA ARG A 274 13.34 7.70 -0.12
C ARG A 274 12.39 8.90 -0.24
N LEU A 275 11.25 8.87 0.45
CA LEU A 275 10.32 10.01 0.46
C LEU A 275 10.95 11.27 1.07
N SER A 276 11.72 11.13 2.16
CA SER A 276 12.36 12.28 2.81
C SER A 276 13.42 12.93 1.92
N ARG A 277 14.15 12.14 1.11
CA ARG A 277 15.17 12.64 0.17
C ARG A 277 14.61 13.67 -0.82
N LEU A 278 13.31 13.67 -1.11
CA LEU A 278 12.68 14.69 -1.96
C LEU A 278 12.93 16.12 -1.49
N PHE A 279 13.09 16.32 -0.17
CA PHE A 279 13.16 17.64 0.47
C PHE A 279 14.51 17.94 1.12
N LEU A 280 15.46 17.01 1.06
CA LEU A 280 16.79 17.20 1.62
C LEU A 280 17.74 17.72 0.54
N PRO A 281 18.56 18.75 0.87
CA PRO A 281 19.55 19.24 -0.08
C PRO A 281 20.64 18.20 -0.32
N ASP A 282 21.07 18.07 -1.57
CA ASP A 282 22.29 17.35 -1.95
C ASP A 282 23.56 18.15 -1.61
N GLY A 283 24.73 17.63 -1.96
CA GLY A 283 26.00 18.32 -1.74
C GLY A 283 26.14 19.66 -2.49
N ALA A 284 25.29 19.92 -3.48
CA ALA A 284 25.21 21.18 -4.21
C ALA A 284 24.04 22.07 -3.74
N GLY A 285 23.34 21.70 -2.67
CA GLY A 285 22.20 22.44 -2.12
C GLY A 285 20.87 22.17 -2.83
N ARG A 286 20.83 21.32 -3.86
CA ARG A 286 19.62 21.05 -4.64
C ARG A 286 18.71 20.04 -3.95
N ARG A 287 17.40 20.26 -4.05
CA ARG A 287 16.39 19.32 -3.58
C ARG A 287 15.65 18.73 -4.79
N PRO A 288 15.41 17.41 -4.83
CA PRO A 288 14.65 16.81 -5.93
C PRO A 288 13.30 17.50 -6.17
N CYS A 289 12.57 17.90 -5.12
CA CYS A 289 11.27 18.56 -5.27
C CYS A 289 11.30 19.86 -6.06
N HIS A 290 12.44 20.56 -6.13
CA HIS A 290 12.60 21.81 -6.89
C HIS A 290 13.11 21.61 -8.32
N GLY A 291 13.47 20.38 -8.70
CA GLY A 291 14.03 20.08 -10.01
C GLY A 291 15.30 20.88 -10.29
N ASP A 292 15.39 21.46 -11.48
CA ASP A 292 16.57 22.19 -11.95
C ASP A 292 16.53 23.70 -11.67
N ASP A 293 15.56 24.18 -10.87
CA ASP A 293 15.47 25.60 -10.51
C ASP A 293 16.56 26.02 -9.52
N GLY A 294 17.64 26.58 -10.06
CA GLY A 294 18.82 26.98 -9.29
C GLY A 294 18.56 28.00 -8.17
N ARG A 295 17.45 28.75 -8.21
CA ARG A 295 17.10 29.69 -7.14
C ARG A 295 16.93 28.96 -5.80
N TYR A 296 16.24 27.83 -5.82
CA TYR A 296 16.00 27.03 -4.61
C TYR A 296 17.23 26.22 -4.13
N ALA A 297 18.35 26.29 -4.85
CA ALA A 297 19.60 25.64 -4.47
C ALA A 297 20.63 26.61 -3.89
N THR A 298 20.83 27.77 -4.53
CA THR A 298 21.96 28.65 -4.21
C THR A 298 21.56 30.06 -3.77
N ASP A 299 20.36 30.55 -4.10
CA ASP A 299 19.95 31.90 -3.76
C ASP A 299 19.68 32.01 -2.24
N PRO A 300 20.34 32.93 -1.51
CA PRO A 300 20.18 33.07 -0.06
C PRO A 300 18.75 33.35 0.40
N HIS A 301 17.89 33.91 -0.46
CA HIS A 301 16.50 34.22 -0.14
C HIS A 301 15.53 33.07 -0.47
N TRP A 302 15.94 32.09 -1.28
CA TRP A 302 15.07 31.03 -1.78
C TRP A 302 15.48 29.63 -1.32
N LYS A 303 16.77 29.39 -1.05
CA LYS A 303 17.31 28.05 -0.78
C LYS A 303 16.67 27.31 0.41
N ASP A 304 16.05 28.06 1.32
CA ASP A 304 15.37 27.52 2.51
C ASP A 304 13.84 27.49 2.37
N LEU A 305 13.29 27.98 1.25
CA LEU A 305 11.86 27.96 0.94
C LEU A 305 11.47 26.62 0.30
N ILE A 306 11.07 25.67 1.14
CA ILE A 306 10.66 24.33 0.71
C ILE A 306 9.22 24.36 0.20
N LEU A 307 9.01 23.91 -1.04
CA LEU A 307 7.69 23.79 -1.64
C LEU A 307 7.13 22.38 -1.48
N PHE A 308 5.81 22.33 -1.27
CA PHE A 308 5.02 21.10 -1.22
C PHE A 308 4.21 21.01 -2.51
N TYR A 309 4.28 19.86 -3.17
CA TYR A 309 3.63 19.62 -4.46
C TYR A 309 2.57 18.53 -4.36
N GLU A 310 1.65 18.50 -5.34
CA GLU A 310 0.62 17.49 -5.47
C GLU A 310 1.20 16.08 -5.58
N TYR A 311 2.18 15.92 -6.47
CA TYR A 311 2.90 14.69 -6.72
C TYR A 311 4.32 14.97 -7.20
N PHE A 312 5.12 13.92 -7.31
CA PHE A 312 6.53 14.01 -7.66
C PHE A 312 6.83 13.10 -8.83
N HIS A 313 7.71 13.52 -9.72
CA HIS A 313 8.05 12.73 -10.88
C HIS A 313 8.68 11.39 -10.47
N GLY A 314 8.24 10.30 -11.11
CA GLY A 314 8.56 8.92 -10.74
C GLY A 314 10.06 8.59 -10.73
N ASP A 315 10.87 9.21 -11.59
CA ASP A 315 12.30 8.86 -11.70
C ASP A 315 13.28 9.83 -11.00
N HIS A 316 13.04 11.13 -11.07
CA HIS A 316 13.94 12.18 -10.54
C HIS A 316 13.33 13.06 -9.42
N GLY A 317 12.06 12.84 -9.05
CA GLY A 317 11.48 13.47 -7.86
C GLY A 317 11.09 14.95 -8.00
N THR A 318 11.13 15.54 -9.19
CA THR A 318 10.66 16.92 -9.40
C THR A 318 9.19 17.07 -9.02
N GLY A 319 8.87 18.13 -8.27
CA GLY A 319 7.50 18.43 -7.86
C GLY A 319 6.64 18.89 -9.04
N ILE A 320 5.42 18.35 -9.13
CA ILE A 320 4.47 18.60 -10.22
C ILE A 320 3.06 18.83 -9.65
N GLY A 321 2.24 19.57 -10.39
CA GLY A 321 0.87 19.90 -10.03
C GLY A 321 0.80 21.14 -9.16
N ALA A 322 -0.24 21.23 -8.33
CA ALA A 322 -0.38 22.35 -7.40
C ALA A 322 0.84 22.43 -6.47
N ASN A 323 1.40 23.63 -6.31
CA ASN A 323 2.42 23.92 -5.30
C ASN A 323 1.76 24.61 -4.08
N HIS A 324 2.43 24.58 -2.93
CA HIS A 324 1.84 24.87 -1.61
C HIS A 324 0.79 23.84 -1.17
N GLN A 325 0.92 22.61 -1.67
CA GLN A 325 0.08 21.50 -1.25
C GLN A 325 0.55 20.91 0.09
N THR A 326 0.51 21.72 1.14
CA THR A 326 0.59 21.27 2.55
C THR A 326 -0.66 20.50 2.99
N GLY A 327 -1.37 19.88 2.04
CA GLY A 327 -2.32 18.80 2.28
C GLY A 327 -1.56 17.50 2.54
N TRP A 328 -1.80 16.46 1.74
CA TRP A 328 -1.19 15.15 1.99
C TRP A 328 0.34 15.13 1.95
N THR A 329 1.01 16.07 1.26
CA THR A 329 2.47 16.07 1.15
C THR A 329 3.13 16.45 2.49
N ALA A 330 2.37 17.07 3.40
CA ALA A 330 2.81 17.32 4.77
C ALA A 330 3.12 16.03 5.56
N LEU A 331 2.64 14.86 5.10
CA LEU A 331 2.97 13.55 5.69
C LEU A 331 4.48 13.26 5.73
N VAL A 332 5.30 13.97 4.92
CA VAL A 332 6.76 13.92 5.03
C VAL A 332 7.27 14.25 6.45
N ALA A 333 6.58 15.11 7.20
CA ALA A 333 6.94 15.43 8.58
C ALA A 333 6.89 14.18 9.47
N SER A 334 5.91 13.29 9.25
CA SER A 334 5.83 12.00 9.94
C SER A 334 6.97 11.07 9.51
N CYS A 335 7.32 11.02 8.22
CA CYS A 335 8.45 10.24 7.72
C CYS A 335 9.77 10.66 8.38
N ILE A 336 10.08 11.96 8.38
CA ILE A 336 11.31 12.51 8.96
C ILE A 336 11.32 12.32 10.48
N GLY A 337 10.20 12.62 11.16
CA GLY A 337 10.09 12.49 12.61
C GLY A 337 10.27 11.04 13.09
N ASN A 338 9.73 10.06 12.36
CA ASN A 338 9.92 8.65 12.69
C ASN A 338 11.37 8.19 12.52
N LEU A 339 12.03 8.61 11.43
CA LEU A 339 13.45 8.32 11.21
C LEU A 339 14.34 8.93 12.32
N GLY A 340 14.04 10.17 12.73
CA GLY A 340 14.75 10.85 13.82
C GLY A 340 14.64 10.09 15.14
N ARG A 341 13.42 9.74 15.55
CA ARG A 341 13.16 8.98 16.79
C ARG A 341 13.84 7.60 16.81
N ARG A 342 13.91 6.92 15.67
CA ARG A 342 14.62 5.62 15.57
C ARG A 342 16.13 5.80 15.69
N GLY A 343 16.70 6.79 15.00
CA GLY A 343 18.13 7.09 15.09
C GLY A 343 18.56 7.45 16.52
N GLU A 344 17.70 8.10 17.30
CA GLU A 344 17.93 8.36 18.72
C GLU A 344 17.93 7.08 19.57
N ARG A 345 16.93 6.19 19.40
CA ARG A 345 16.88 4.91 20.12
C ARG A 345 18.11 4.05 19.85
N VAL A 346 18.48 3.87 18.58
CA VAL A 346 19.66 3.07 18.21
C VAL A 346 20.94 3.62 18.87
N ARG A 347 21.08 4.94 18.95
CA ARG A 347 22.21 5.57 19.67
C ARG A 347 22.15 5.35 21.18
N GLN A 348 20.96 5.40 21.77
CA GLN A 348 20.75 5.15 23.20
C GLN A 348 21.03 3.69 23.57
N ASP A 349 20.57 2.73 22.77
CA ASP A 349 20.82 1.29 22.97
C ASP A 349 22.31 0.95 22.80
N ALA A 350 22.97 1.55 21.80
CA ALA A 350 24.41 1.42 21.64
C ALA A 350 25.21 2.01 22.81
N ALA A 351 24.71 3.08 23.44
CA ALA A 351 25.34 3.73 24.60
C ALA A 351 25.05 3.00 25.93
N SER A 352 23.93 2.28 26.03
CA SER A 352 23.53 1.56 27.25
C SER A 352 24.12 0.15 27.36
N GLY A 353 24.72 -0.37 26.28
CA GLY A 353 25.38 -1.68 26.28
C GLY A 353 24.42 -2.88 26.34
N ALA A 354 23.12 -2.65 26.19
CA ALA A 354 22.13 -3.71 26.07
C ALA A 354 22.24 -4.35 24.67
N ARG A 355 22.83 -5.54 24.59
CA ARG A 355 22.74 -6.44 23.44
C ARG A 355 21.92 -7.66 23.83
#